data_AF-M5C505-F1
#
_entry.id   AF-M5C505-F1
#
_cell.length_a   1.000
_cell.length_b   1.000
_cell.length_c   1.000
_cell.angle_alpha   90.00
_cell.angle_beta   90.00
_cell.angle_gamma   90.00
#
_symmetry.space_group_name_H-M   'P 1'
#
loop_
_entity.id
_entity.type
_entity.pdbx_description
1 polymer ?
#
loop_
_entity_poly.entity_id
_entity_poly.type
_entity_poly.pdbx_seq_one_letter_code
_entity_poly.pdbx_strand_id
1 'polypeptide(L)'
;MTHEALHKAASEERIPLIERQSRLALQRILNNPEGFSKEIRRMAGSTLLMAVYGYEVTSDNDSLVKVVEAAVEGFSQAVIVSNYFVNTAPWLQYIPQWFPGASWKAKANAWRHQKDLMLHVPYEWTKMQMAAGTAIPSMLSFWLTRYVYQDSPLELAESEDRVRWAAGTIFSAGTDTSVASTRVFIMAMAMYPDIQAKAQAKLDAVIGTRLPEMTDRESLPYILRIVKEVFRWRMVLPLALPHACIEDDTYRGYHIPKGAIM
;
A
#
# COMPACT_ATOMS: atom_id res chain seq x y z
N MET A 1 -9.42 3.45 -14.08
CA MET A 1 -8.70 4.36 -13.16
C MET A 1 -7.47 3.74 -12.51
N THR A 2 -7.56 2.66 -11.72
CA THR A 2 -6.40 2.09 -11.01
C THR A 2 -5.34 1.54 -11.97
N HIS A 3 -5.74 0.80 -13.00
CA HIS A 3 -4.83 0.27 -14.02
C HIS A 3 -4.07 1.37 -14.78
N GLU A 4 -4.74 2.46 -15.14
CA GLU A 4 -4.13 3.62 -15.83
C GLU A 4 -3.01 4.22 -14.98
N ALA A 5 -3.26 4.41 -13.68
CA ALA A 5 -2.28 5.07 -12.85
C ALA A 5 -1.14 4.15 -12.38
N LEU A 6 -1.32 2.82 -12.45
CA LEU A 6 -0.31 1.81 -12.10
C LEU A 6 0.42 1.22 -13.31
N HIS A 7 0.06 1.60 -14.54
CA HIS A 7 0.78 1.11 -15.72
C HIS A 7 2.24 1.61 -15.72
N LYS A 8 3.11 0.93 -16.48
CA LYS A 8 4.57 1.16 -16.48
C LYS A 8 4.95 2.64 -16.66
N ALA A 9 4.44 3.33 -17.68
CA ALA A 9 4.81 4.71 -17.97
C ALA A 9 4.44 5.69 -16.84
N ALA A 10 3.23 5.57 -16.28
CA ALA A 10 2.79 6.39 -15.14
C ALA A 10 3.60 6.09 -13.87
N SER A 11 4.09 4.87 -13.71
CA SER A 11 4.98 4.53 -12.59
C SER A 11 6.36 5.16 -12.74
N GLU A 12 6.87 5.27 -13.96
CA GLU A 12 8.16 5.92 -14.24
C GLU A 12 8.15 7.41 -13.88
N GLU A 13 7.03 8.12 -14.07
CA GLU A 13 6.86 9.51 -13.64
C GLU A 13 7.06 9.72 -12.13
N ARG A 14 6.88 8.66 -11.32
CA ARG A 14 7.01 8.72 -9.85
C ARG A 14 8.38 8.33 -9.34
N ILE A 15 9.29 7.88 -10.21
CA ILE A 15 10.66 7.50 -9.84
C ILE A 15 11.38 8.60 -9.06
N PRO A 16 11.39 9.88 -9.48
CA PRO A 16 12.09 10.94 -8.75
C PRO A 16 11.56 11.13 -7.32
N LEU A 17 10.25 10.95 -7.11
CA LEU A 17 9.63 10.99 -5.79
C LEU A 17 10.11 9.83 -4.91
N ILE A 18 10.13 8.61 -5.45
CA ILE A 18 10.60 7.41 -4.74
C ILE A 18 12.07 7.58 -4.35
N GLU A 19 12.92 8.06 -5.26
CA GLU A 19 14.34 8.30 -5.00
C GLU A 19 14.54 9.36 -3.91
N ARG A 20 13.82 10.49 -3.99
CA ARG A 20 13.88 11.55 -2.96
C ARG A 20 13.50 11.01 -1.59
N GLN A 21 12.40 10.28 -1.48
CA GLN A 21 11.94 9.73 -0.19
C GLN A 21 12.90 8.64 0.33
N SER A 22 13.46 7.82 -0.56
CA SER A 22 14.46 6.81 -0.20
C SER A 22 15.73 7.43 0.38
N ARG A 23 16.24 8.49 -0.25
CA ARG A 23 17.44 9.22 0.24
C ARG A 23 17.19 9.86 1.60
N LEU A 24 16.04 10.50 1.81
CA LEU A 24 15.66 11.08 3.10
C LEU A 24 15.54 10.01 4.19
N ALA A 25 14.93 8.86 3.87
CA ALA A 25 14.81 7.75 4.79
C ALA A 25 16.18 7.20 5.20
N LEU A 26 17.08 6.97 4.23
CA LEU A 26 18.44 6.51 4.51
C LEU A 26 19.21 7.48 5.41
N GLN A 27 19.13 8.79 5.19
CA GLN A 27 19.74 9.79 6.06
C GLN A 27 19.22 9.70 7.51
N ARG A 28 17.91 9.52 7.69
CA ARG A 28 17.31 9.39 9.02
C ARG A 28 17.67 8.06 9.70
N ILE A 29 17.73 6.97 8.93
CA ILE A 29 18.18 5.66 9.41
C ILE A 29 19.64 5.72 9.86
N LEU A 30 20.51 6.44 9.14
CA LEU A 30 21.90 6.64 9.55
C LEU A 30 22.00 7.40 10.89
N ASN A 31 21.14 8.40 11.11
CA ASN A 31 21.11 9.16 12.36
C ASN A 31 20.51 8.38 13.53
N ASN A 32 19.54 7.48 13.27
CA ASN A 32 18.91 6.63 14.29
C ASN A 32 18.63 5.21 13.73
N PRO A 33 19.62 4.30 13.77
CA PRO A 33 19.48 2.96 13.21
C PRO A 33 18.42 2.11 13.91
N GLU A 34 18.22 2.30 15.22
CA GLU A 34 17.20 1.57 15.99
C GLU A 34 15.78 1.90 15.51
N GLY A 35 15.59 3.11 14.95
CA GLY A 35 14.33 3.60 14.42
C GLY A 35 13.99 3.16 12.99
N PHE A 36 14.81 2.32 12.34
CA PHE A 36 14.71 2.06 10.90
C PHE A 36 13.31 1.60 10.43
N SER A 37 12.63 0.79 11.24
CA SER A 37 11.31 0.24 10.92
C SER A 37 10.23 1.32 10.85
N LYS A 38 10.36 2.39 11.65
CA LYS A 38 9.50 3.56 11.62
C LYS A 38 9.81 4.44 10.40
N GLU A 39 11.10 4.61 10.09
CA GLU A 39 11.51 5.41 8.93
C GLU A 39 11.12 4.78 7.60
N ILE A 40 11.16 3.46 7.46
CA ILE A 40 10.65 2.76 6.26
C ILE A 40 9.14 2.98 6.10
N ARG A 41 8.40 2.92 7.20
CA ARG A 41 6.95 3.17 7.18
C ARG A 41 6.65 4.61 6.77
N ARG A 42 7.38 5.57 7.34
CA ARG A 42 7.29 6.97 6.97
C ARG A 42 7.65 7.19 5.51
N MET A 43 8.73 6.59 5.01
CA MET A 43 9.12 6.66 3.60
C MET A 43 7.98 6.23 2.68
N ALA A 44 7.44 5.03 2.89
CA ALA A 44 6.35 4.50 2.08
C ALA A 44 5.07 5.35 2.20
N GLY A 45 4.71 5.77 3.42
CA GLY A 45 3.57 6.64 3.68
C GLY A 45 3.70 7.99 2.98
N SER A 46 4.85 8.66 3.11
CA SER A 46 5.15 9.93 2.46
C SER A 46 5.14 9.84 0.94
N THR A 47 5.74 8.79 0.36
CA THR A 47 5.72 8.55 -1.09
C THR A 47 4.28 8.41 -1.59
N LEU A 48 3.46 7.59 -0.93
CA LEU A 48 2.10 7.32 -1.37
C LEU A 48 1.15 8.50 -1.09
N LEU A 49 1.31 9.21 0.03
CA LEU A 49 0.54 10.43 0.33
C LEU A 49 0.79 11.51 -0.73
N MET A 50 2.06 11.72 -1.11
CA MET A 50 2.41 12.67 -2.16
C MET A 50 1.89 12.20 -3.53
N ALA A 51 2.13 10.95 -3.91
CA ALA A 51 1.73 10.44 -5.22
C ALA A 51 0.20 10.40 -5.42
N VAL A 52 -0.54 9.98 -4.39
CA VAL A 52 -1.99 9.77 -4.48
C VAL A 52 -2.75 11.06 -4.22
N TYR A 53 -2.39 11.81 -3.19
CA TYR A 53 -3.17 12.96 -2.69
C TYR A 53 -2.50 14.31 -2.92
N GLY A 54 -1.24 14.35 -3.33
CA GLY A 54 -0.46 15.59 -3.43
C GLY A 54 -0.08 16.15 -2.06
N TYR A 55 -0.01 15.29 -1.04
CA TYR A 55 0.25 15.69 0.35
C TYR A 55 1.73 15.50 0.72
N GLU A 56 2.41 16.59 1.10
CA GLU A 56 3.79 16.53 1.60
C GLU A 56 3.82 16.29 3.12
N VAL A 57 4.38 15.15 3.51
CA VAL A 57 4.62 14.83 4.93
C VAL A 57 5.84 15.60 5.42
N THR A 58 5.61 16.60 6.26
CA THR A 58 6.66 17.48 6.80
C THR A 58 7.13 17.08 8.19
N SER A 59 6.33 16.32 8.93
CA SER A 59 6.59 15.97 10.34
C SER A 59 6.62 14.47 10.58
N ASP A 60 7.32 14.07 11.64
CA ASP A 60 7.38 12.69 12.15
C ASP A 60 6.06 12.27 12.81
N ASN A 61 5.23 13.25 13.17
CA ASN A 61 3.98 13.08 13.89
C ASN A 61 2.76 13.47 13.05
N ASP A 62 2.89 13.37 11.74
CA ASP A 62 1.88 13.71 10.75
C ASP A 62 0.54 13.00 11.01
N SER A 63 -0.54 13.77 11.03
CA SER A 63 -1.87 13.26 11.38
C SER A 63 -2.45 12.37 10.29
N LEU A 64 -2.19 12.66 9.02
CA LEU A 64 -2.68 11.83 7.91
C LEU A 64 -1.95 10.49 7.90
N VAL A 65 -0.64 10.48 8.14
CA VAL A 65 0.12 9.22 8.29
C VAL A 65 -0.47 8.35 9.41
N LYS A 66 -0.81 8.94 10.57
CA LYS A 66 -1.38 8.18 11.71
C LYS A 66 -2.77 7.62 11.43
N VAL A 67 -3.66 8.41 10.81
CA VAL A 67 -5.00 7.96 10.41
C VAL A 67 -4.91 6.72 9.54
N VAL A 68 -3.97 6.74 8.62
CA VAL A 68 -3.69 5.63 7.71
C VAL A 68 -3.18 4.41 8.46
N GLU A 69 -2.17 4.58 9.30
CA GLU A 69 -1.54 3.47 10.01
C GLU A 69 -2.57 2.72 10.85
N ALA A 70 -3.48 3.43 11.52
CA ALA A 70 -4.55 2.85 12.30
C ALA A 70 -5.54 2.03 11.44
N ALA A 71 -5.88 2.52 10.24
CA ALA A 71 -6.79 1.83 9.34
C ALA A 71 -6.17 0.56 8.73
N VAL A 72 -4.91 0.63 8.31
CA VAL A 72 -4.16 -0.48 7.72
C VAL A 72 -3.96 -1.61 8.74
N GLU A 73 -3.66 -1.29 10.00
CA GLU A 73 -3.53 -2.27 11.07
C GLU A 73 -4.86 -3.03 11.29
N GLY A 74 -5.98 -2.29 11.37
CA GLY A 74 -7.31 -2.90 11.51
C GLY A 74 -7.67 -3.82 10.33
N PHE A 75 -7.37 -3.38 9.11
CA PHE A 75 -7.56 -4.18 7.90
C PHE A 75 -6.72 -5.47 7.92
N SER A 76 -5.44 -5.36 8.27
CA SER A 76 -4.52 -6.50 8.32
C SER A 76 -5.00 -7.59 9.28
N GLN A 77 -5.58 -7.19 10.42
CA GLN A 77 -6.17 -8.15 11.35
C GLN A 77 -7.49 -8.74 10.84
N ALA A 78 -8.31 -7.96 10.13
CA ALA A 78 -9.61 -8.39 9.63
C ALA A 78 -9.52 -9.43 8.50
N VAL A 79 -8.53 -9.29 7.60
CA VAL A 79 -8.35 -10.16 6.42
C VAL A 79 -7.85 -11.55 6.79
N ILE A 80 -7.17 -11.72 7.92
CA ILE A 80 -6.70 -13.03 8.38
C ILE A 80 -7.91 -13.87 8.78
N VAL A 81 -8.25 -14.85 7.95
CA VAL A 81 -9.43 -15.72 8.13
C VAL A 81 -9.42 -16.38 9.52
N SER A 82 -8.25 -16.80 10.01
CA SER A 82 -8.11 -17.45 11.32
C SER A 82 -8.33 -16.53 12.53
N ASN A 83 -8.33 -15.21 12.36
CA ASN A 83 -8.50 -14.30 13.49
C ASN A 83 -9.96 -14.23 13.97
N TYR A 84 -10.93 -14.49 13.09
CA TYR A 84 -12.35 -14.29 13.40
C TYR A 84 -13.22 -15.37 12.74
N PHE A 85 -13.91 -16.18 13.55
CA PHE A 85 -14.77 -17.26 13.04
C PHE A 85 -15.87 -16.79 12.09
N VAL A 86 -16.32 -15.54 12.19
CA VAL A 86 -17.30 -14.97 11.25
C VAL A 86 -16.81 -14.97 9.80
N ASN A 87 -15.49 -14.97 9.58
CA ASN A 87 -14.90 -15.07 8.24
C ASN A 87 -15.06 -16.48 7.64
N THR A 88 -15.21 -17.51 8.46
CA THR A 88 -15.42 -18.91 8.02
C THR A 88 -16.90 -19.32 8.10
N ALA A 89 -17.63 -18.78 9.07
CA ALA A 89 -19.03 -19.06 9.33
C ALA A 89 -19.86 -17.76 9.29
N PRO A 90 -20.28 -17.30 8.09
CA PRO A 90 -20.92 -15.99 7.91
C PRO A 90 -22.19 -15.77 8.74
N TRP A 91 -22.91 -16.84 9.10
CA TRP A 91 -24.10 -16.75 9.96
C TRP A 91 -23.81 -16.19 11.36
N LEU A 92 -22.56 -16.23 11.83
CA LEU A 92 -22.13 -15.60 13.08
C LEU A 92 -22.32 -14.07 13.07
N GLN A 93 -22.50 -13.45 11.89
CA GLN A 93 -22.77 -12.01 11.79
C GLN A 93 -24.06 -11.59 12.50
N TYR A 94 -25.02 -12.51 12.70
CA TYR A 94 -26.31 -12.21 13.33
C TYR A 94 -26.27 -12.29 14.87
N ILE A 95 -25.18 -12.79 15.47
CA ILE A 95 -25.04 -12.89 16.93
C ILE A 95 -25.03 -11.50 17.56
N PRO A 96 -25.85 -11.19 18.57
CA PRO A 96 -25.85 -9.88 19.22
C PRO A 96 -24.50 -9.49 19.83
N GLN A 97 -24.20 -8.19 19.88
CA GLN A 97 -22.90 -7.69 20.40
C GLN A 97 -22.66 -8.06 21.88
N TRP A 98 -23.72 -8.25 22.67
CA TRP A 98 -23.62 -8.64 24.08
C TRP A 98 -23.24 -10.12 24.27
N PHE A 99 -23.34 -10.96 23.24
CA PHE A 99 -23.14 -12.40 23.36
C PHE A 99 -21.65 -12.73 23.66
N PRO A 100 -21.35 -13.69 24.55
CA PRO A 100 -19.98 -14.10 24.84
C PRO A 100 -19.23 -14.52 23.56
N GLY A 101 -18.05 -13.92 23.33
CA GLY A 101 -17.27 -14.15 22.12
C GLY A 101 -17.58 -13.24 20.93
N ALA A 102 -18.55 -12.32 21.05
CA ALA A 102 -18.88 -11.33 20.01
C ALA A 102 -18.06 -10.01 20.10
N SER A 103 -16.97 -9.97 20.87
CA SER A 103 -16.13 -8.77 21.05
C SER A 103 -15.50 -8.26 19.75
N TRP A 104 -15.37 -9.15 18.74
CA TRP A 104 -14.94 -8.79 17.39
C TRP A 104 -15.87 -7.77 16.72
N LYS A 105 -17.15 -7.70 17.08
CA LYS A 105 -18.08 -6.67 16.55
C LYS A 105 -17.67 -5.26 16.98
N ALA A 106 -17.24 -5.09 18.23
CA ALA A 106 -16.75 -3.81 18.72
C ALA A 106 -15.46 -3.40 17.99
N LYS A 107 -14.54 -4.34 17.76
CA LYS A 107 -13.34 -4.11 16.95
C LYS A 107 -13.68 -3.73 15.51
N ALA A 108 -14.58 -4.48 14.87
CA ALA A 108 -15.01 -4.21 13.50
C ALA A 108 -15.65 -2.81 13.36
N ASN A 109 -16.44 -2.37 14.35
CA ASN A 109 -17.01 -1.02 14.36
C ASN A 109 -15.92 0.05 14.52
N ALA A 110 -14.94 -0.16 15.40
CA ALA A 110 -13.80 0.75 15.54
C ALA A 110 -12.97 0.83 14.25
N TRP A 111 -12.71 -0.30 13.60
CA TRP A 111 -12.00 -0.34 12.33
C TRP A 111 -12.78 0.28 11.18
N ARG A 112 -14.12 0.14 11.16
CA ARG A 112 -14.97 0.86 10.22
C ARG A 112 -14.75 2.36 10.32
N HIS A 113 -14.72 2.89 11.54
CA HIS A 113 -14.43 4.30 11.76
C HIS A 113 -13.03 4.70 11.27
N GLN A 114 -11.99 3.90 11.56
CA GLN A 114 -10.63 4.18 11.05
C GLN A 114 -10.55 4.13 9.52
N LYS A 115 -11.22 3.16 8.89
CA LYS A 115 -11.37 3.08 7.43
C LYS A 115 -12.05 4.32 6.86
N ASP A 116 -13.12 4.80 7.50
CA ASP A 116 -13.81 6.02 7.06
C ASP A 116 -12.87 7.23 7.14
N LEU A 117 -12.12 7.38 8.23
CA LEU A 117 -11.12 8.44 8.34
C LEU A 117 -10.04 8.33 7.24
N MET A 118 -9.52 7.13 6.98
CA MET A 118 -8.53 6.89 5.93
C MET A 118 -9.04 7.24 4.53
N LEU A 119 -10.31 6.99 4.24
CA LEU A 119 -10.89 7.31 2.93
C LEU A 119 -11.25 8.79 2.79
N HIS A 120 -11.80 9.40 3.83
CA HIS A 120 -12.39 10.74 3.73
C HIS A 120 -11.37 11.85 4.02
N VAL A 121 -10.53 11.72 5.06
CA VAL A 121 -9.63 12.80 5.49
C VAL A 121 -8.66 13.24 4.37
N PRO A 122 -7.85 12.34 3.76
CA PRO A 122 -6.94 12.75 2.69
C PRO A 122 -7.69 13.18 1.42
N TYR A 123 -8.85 12.58 1.14
CA TYR A 123 -9.68 12.93 -0.01
C TYR A 123 -10.21 14.37 0.08
N GLU A 124 -10.83 14.73 1.21
CA GLU A 124 -11.35 16.07 1.44
C GLU A 124 -10.22 17.10 1.49
N TRP A 125 -9.08 16.75 2.08
CA TRP A 125 -7.90 17.62 2.06
C TRP A 125 -7.48 17.99 0.63
N THR A 126 -7.36 17.00 -0.27
CA THR A 126 -7.00 17.27 -1.68
C THR A 126 -8.07 18.12 -2.37
N LYS A 127 -9.37 17.85 -2.15
CA LYS A 127 -10.46 18.68 -2.70
C LYS A 127 -10.37 20.13 -2.23
N MET A 128 -10.06 20.35 -0.95
CA MET A 128 -9.86 21.70 -0.41
C MET A 128 -8.69 22.41 -1.10
N GLN A 129 -7.56 21.74 -1.31
CA GLN A 129 -6.43 22.32 -2.04
C GLN A 129 -6.77 22.64 -3.50
N MET A 130 -7.58 21.79 -4.14
CA MET A 130 -8.04 22.04 -5.52
C MET A 130 -8.95 23.26 -5.59
N ALA A 131 -9.90 23.39 -4.65
CA ALA A 131 -10.80 24.54 -4.56
C ALA A 131 -10.04 25.84 -4.25
N ALA A 132 -8.95 25.76 -3.48
CA ALA A 132 -8.06 26.89 -3.19
C ALA A 132 -7.09 27.24 -4.33
N GLY A 133 -7.01 26.41 -5.39
CA GLY A 133 -6.05 26.61 -6.48
C GLY A 133 -4.59 26.30 -6.10
N THR A 134 -4.36 25.61 -4.99
CA THR A 134 -3.02 25.29 -4.44
C THR A 134 -2.68 23.81 -4.51
N ALA A 135 -3.53 22.98 -5.15
CA ALA A 135 -3.30 21.54 -5.26
C ALA A 135 -2.03 21.20 -6.04
N ILE A 136 -1.19 20.37 -5.43
CA ILE A 136 -0.09 19.69 -6.11
C ILE A 136 -0.70 18.61 -7.02
N PRO A 137 -0.25 18.49 -8.29
CA PRO A 137 -0.70 17.42 -9.18
C PRO A 137 -0.50 16.04 -8.56
N SER A 138 -1.57 15.25 -8.51
CA SER A 138 -1.62 13.92 -7.91
C SER A 138 -2.59 13.01 -8.64
N MET A 139 -2.58 11.71 -8.32
CA MET A 139 -3.54 10.75 -8.89
C MET A 139 -4.97 11.17 -8.61
N LEU A 140 -5.26 11.60 -7.37
CA LEU A 140 -6.60 12.01 -6.97
C LEU A 140 -7.02 13.29 -7.68
N SER A 141 -6.16 14.31 -7.76
CA SER A 141 -6.53 15.55 -8.46
C SER A 141 -6.80 15.30 -9.95
N PHE A 142 -6.02 14.43 -10.58
CA PHE A 142 -6.23 14.00 -11.96
C PHE A 142 -7.57 13.27 -12.12
N TRP A 143 -7.87 12.28 -11.26
CA TRP A 143 -9.12 11.52 -11.34
C TRP A 143 -10.35 12.35 -11.01
N LEU A 144 -10.28 13.27 -10.06
CA LEU A 144 -11.37 14.21 -9.79
C LEU A 144 -11.65 15.07 -11.02
N THR A 145 -10.61 15.62 -11.64
CA THR A 145 -10.75 16.45 -12.84
C THR A 145 -11.38 15.66 -13.99
N ARG A 146 -10.83 14.48 -14.28
CA ARG A 146 -11.24 13.66 -15.42
C ARG A 146 -12.60 12.99 -15.22
N TYR A 147 -12.77 12.30 -14.10
CA TYR A 147 -13.91 11.38 -13.89
C TYR A 147 -15.05 11.96 -13.05
N VAL A 148 -14.86 13.13 -12.45
CA VAL A 148 -15.91 13.79 -11.65
C VAL A 148 -16.32 15.12 -12.29
N TYR A 149 -15.37 15.96 -12.68
CA TYR A 149 -15.67 17.32 -13.15
C TYR A 149 -15.82 17.46 -14.68
N GLN A 150 -15.24 16.56 -15.48
CA GLN A 150 -15.27 16.63 -16.96
C GLN A 150 -16.13 15.54 -17.60
N ASP A 151 -15.76 14.26 -17.42
CA ASP A 151 -16.32 13.13 -18.15
C ASP A 151 -17.02 12.12 -17.21
N SER A 152 -18.00 12.56 -16.42
CA SER A 152 -18.78 11.64 -15.56
C SER A 152 -20.12 11.25 -16.21
N PRO A 153 -20.30 10.01 -16.68
CA PRO A 153 -21.61 9.48 -17.06
C PRO A 153 -22.45 9.06 -15.84
N LEU A 154 -21.88 9.12 -14.63
CA LEU A 154 -22.49 8.71 -13.37
C LEU A 154 -22.95 9.92 -12.56
N GLU A 155 -23.86 9.69 -11.62
CA GLU A 155 -24.21 10.67 -10.59
C GLU A 155 -22.97 11.09 -9.79
N LEU A 156 -22.93 12.37 -9.39
CA LEU A 156 -21.79 12.96 -8.69
C LEU A 156 -21.38 12.16 -7.44
N ALA A 157 -22.36 11.71 -6.66
CA ALA A 157 -22.08 10.93 -5.46
C ALA A 157 -21.39 9.60 -5.77
N GLU A 158 -21.79 8.94 -6.86
CA GLU A 158 -21.22 7.65 -7.27
C GLU A 158 -19.80 7.82 -7.87
N SER A 159 -19.59 8.84 -8.71
CA SER A 159 -18.27 9.10 -9.28
C SER A 159 -17.25 9.50 -8.21
N GLU A 160 -17.65 10.36 -7.26
CA GLU A 160 -16.82 10.72 -6.11
C GLU A 160 -16.49 9.51 -5.23
N ASP A 161 -17.46 8.64 -4.95
CA ASP A 161 -17.22 7.45 -4.12
C ASP A 161 -16.22 6.49 -4.80
N ARG A 162 -16.39 6.22 -6.10
CA ARG A 162 -15.45 5.37 -6.86
C ARG A 162 -14.02 5.91 -6.85
N VAL A 163 -13.86 7.22 -7.06
CA VAL A 163 -12.53 7.86 -7.05
C VAL A 163 -11.91 7.83 -5.66
N ARG A 164 -12.71 8.09 -4.61
CA ARG A 164 -12.28 8.02 -3.21
C ARG A 164 -11.76 6.63 -2.84
N TRP A 165 -12.52 5.58 -3.19
CA TRP A 165 -12.13 4.20 -2.94
C TRP A 165 -10.89 3.78 -3.73
N ALA A 166 -10.76 4.21 -4.97
CA ALA A 166 -9.57 3.90 -5.78
C ALA A 166 -8.30 4.54 -5.18
N ALA A 167 -8.37 5.80 -4.77
CA ALA A 167 -7.27 6.48 -4.09
C ALA A 167 -6.89 5.78 -2.78
N GLY A 168 -7.88 5.52 -1.91
CA GLY A 168 -7.67 4.85 -0.63
C GLY A 168 -7.10 3.43 -0.77
N THR A 169 -7.53 2.68 -1.79
CA THR A 169 -7.02 1.33 -2.07
C THR A 169 -5.57 1.34 -2.50
N ILE A 170 -5.19 2.21 -3.44
CA ILE A 170 -3.80 2.30 -3.92
C ILE A 170 -2.88 2.73 -2.80
N PHE A 171 -3.33 3.70 -2.02
CA PHE A 171 -2.58 4.23 -0.91
C PHE A 171 -2.35 3.15 0.17
N SER A 172 -3.41 2.50 0.66
CA SER A 172 -3.29 1.46 1.70
C SER A 172 -2.50 0.23 1.24
N ALA A 173 -2.81 -0.29 0.04
CA ALA A 173 -2.11 -1.45 -0.52
C ALA A 173 -0.64 -1.14 -0.80
N GLY A 174 -0.35 0.03 -1.37
CA GLY A 174 1.01 0.43 -1.73
C GLY A 174 1.91 0.69 -0.53
N THR A 175 1.37 1.22 0.58
CA THR A 175 2.16 1.49 1.78
C THR A 175 2.53 0.19 2.51
N ASP A 176 1.55 -0.64 2.91
CA ASP A 176 1.84 -1.76 3.82
C ASP A 176 2.72 -2.84 3.19
N THR A 177 2.43 -3.23 1.94
CA THR A 177 3.19 -4.30 1.28
C THR A 177 4.63 -3.87 0.98
N SER A 178 4.84 -2.59 0.67
CA SER A 178 6.19 -2.05 0.42
C SER A 178 7.01 -1.99 1.70
N VAL A 179 6.39 -1.60 2.82
CA VAL A 179 7.02 -1.61 4.14
C VAL A 179 7.43 -3.02 4.55
N ALA A 180 6.51 -3.98 4.42
CA ALA A 180 6.78 -5.38 4.73
C ALA A 180 7.92 -5.94 3.86
N SER A 181 7.88 -5.72 2.55
CA SER A 181 8.92 -6.18 1.61
C SER A 181 10.31 -5.58 1.92
N THR A 182 10.36 -4.29 2.27
CA THR A 182 11.61 -3.62 2.63
C THR A 182 12.18 -4.15 3.94
N ARG A 183 11.33 -4.41 4.95
CA ARG A 183 11.74 -5.05 6.21
C ARG A 183 12.29 -6.45 5.97
N VAL A 184 11.65 -7.23 5.11
CA VAL A 184 12.14 -8.56 4.71
C VAL A 184 13.50 -8.45 4.05
N PHE A 185 13.71 -7.48 3.15
CA PHE A 185 15.02 -7.25 2.53
C PHE A 185 16.11 -6.96 3.58
N ILE A 186 15.86 -6.04 4.52
CA ILE A 186 16.84 -5.71 5.57
C ILE A 186 17.14 -6.93 6.45
N MET A 187 16.11 -7.67 6.85
CA MET A 187 16.27 -8.91 7.61
C MET A 187 17.11 -9.93 6.82
N ALA A 188 16.84 -10.11 5.52
CA ALA A 188 17.61 -11.03 4.67
C ALA A 188 19.08 -10.61 4.58
N MET A 189 19.38 -9.32 4.40
CA MET A 189 20.76 -8.84 4.34
C MET A 189 21.50 -9.05 5.68
N ALA A 190 20.81 -8.88 6.81
CA ALA A 190 21.38 -9.16 8.13
C ALA A 190 21.63 -10.65 8.38
N MET A 191 20.77 -11.54 7.86
CA MET A 191 20.92 -13.00 8.01
C MET A 191 21.96 -13.62 7.07
N TYR A 192 22.21 -12.99 5.91
CA TYR A 192 23.10 -13.49 4.86
C TYR A 192 24.16 -12.42 4.51
N PRO A 193 25.10 -12.11 5.42
CA PRO A 193 26.05 -11.00 5.26
C PRO A 193 27.01 -11.18 4.08
N ASP A 194 27.31 -12.43 3.69
CA ASP A 194 28.07 -12.79 2.50
C ASP A 194 27.33 -12.39 1.21
N ILE A 195 26.01 -12.56 1.17
CA ILE A 195 25.17 -12.09 0.06
C ILE A 195 25.12 -10.57 0.03
N GLN A 196 24.99 -9.91 1.19
CA GLN A 196 25.02 -8.45 1.31
C GLN A 196 26.36 -7.88 0.82
N ALA A 197 27.49 -8.43 1.27
CA ALA A 197 28.83 -7.98 0.87
C ALA A 197 29.04 -8.13 -0.65
N LYS A 198 28.59 -9.25 -1.23
CA LYS A 198 28.64 -9.45 -2.68
C LYS A 198 27.72 -8.48 -3.43
N ALA A 199 26.55 -8.16 -2.89
CA ALA A 199 25.64 -7.18 -3.47
C ALA A 199 26.29 -5.80 -3.51
N GLN A 200 26.90 -5.38 -2.40
CA GLN A 200 27.62 -4.11 -2.30
C GLN A 200 28.78 -4.06 -3.30
N ALA A 201 29.64 -5.08 -3.36
CA ALA A 201 30.76 -5.11 -4.30
C ALA A 201 30.31 -5.04 -5.77
N LYS A 202 29.18 -5.68 -6.13
CA LYS A 202 28.60 -5.59 -7.47
C LYS A 202 28.02 -4.21 -7.77
N LEU A 203 27.43 -3.56 -6.78
CA LEU A 203 26.90 -2.21 -6.89
C LEU A 203 28.05 -1.19 -7.06
N ASP A 204 29.06 -1.25 -6.21
CA ASP A 204 30.22 -0.36 -6.25
C ASP A 204 31.00 -0.48 -7.57
N ALA A 205 31.13 -1.69 -8.12
CA ALA A 205 31.81 -1.92 -9.40
C ALA A 205 31.10 -1.27 -10.61
N VAL A 206 29.77 -1.08 -10.54
CA VAL A 206 28.97 -0.52 -11.64
C VAL A 206 28.75 0.99 -11.43
N ILE A 207 28.49 1.40 -10.19
CA ILE A 207 28.05 2.75 -9.84
C ILE A 207 29.22 3.64 -9.43
N GLY A 208 30.26 3.08 -8.80
CA GLY A 208 31.37 3.83 -8.22
C GLY A 208 30.97 4.54 -6.93
N THR A 209 31.23 5.84 -6.85
CA THR A 209 31.10 6.64 -5.61
C THR A 209 29.79 7.42 -5.51
N ARG A 210 28.95 7.44 -6.54
CA ARG A 210 27.65 8.12 -6.52
C ARG A 210 26.56 7.22 -5.94
N LEU A 211 25.40 7.81 -5.62
CA LEU A 211 24.22 7.03 -5.27
C LEU A 211 23.60 6.36 -6.51
N PRO A 212 23.02 5.14 -6.37
CA PRO A 212 22.28 4.49 -7.44
C PRO A 212 21.04 5.30 -7.84
N GLU A 213 20.69 5.21 -9.12
CA GLU A 213 19.47 5.78 -9.71
C GLU A 213 18.70 4.69 -10.46
N MET A 214 17.41 4.89 -10.71
CA MET A 214 16.60 3.88 -11.40
C MET A 214 17.03 3.63 -12.85
N THR A 215 17.76 4.56 -13.47
CA THR A 215 18.39 4.39 -14.79
C THR A 215 19.48 3.31 -14.78
N ASP A 216 20.05 2.99 -13.62
CA ASP A 216 21.08 1.95 -13.47
C ASP A 216 20.52 0.53 -13.42
N ARG A 217 19.19 0.40 -13.33
CA ARG A 217 18.51 -0.86 -13.03
C ARG A 217 18.95 -2.02 -13.93
N GLU A 218 19.08 -1.77 -15.23
CA GLU A 218 19.47 -2.80 -16.21
C GLU A 218 20.93 -3.26 -16.02
N SER A 219 21.80 -2.37 -15.54
CA SER A 219 23.20 -2.64 -15.24
C SER A 219 23.42 -3.34 -13.90
N LEU A 220 22.36 -3.55 -13.10
CA LEU A 220 22.43 -4.15 -11.75
C LEU A 220 21.70 -5.51 -11.66
N PRO A 221 22.04 -6.52 -12.51
CA PRO A 221 21.30 -7.77 -12.57
C PRO A 221 21.36 -8.59 -11.28
N TYR A 222 22.44 -8.46 -10.49
CA TYR A 222 22.56 -9.16 -9.22
C TYR A 222 21.60 -8.59 -8.16
N ILE A 223 21.47 -7.26 -8.11
CA ILE A 223 20.51 -6.59 -7.21
C ILE A 223 19.08 -6.98 -7.58
N LEU A 224 18.76 -7.04 -8.88
CA LEU A 224 17.45 -7.50 -9.35
C LEU A 224 17.14 -8.94 -8.93
N ARG A 225 18.14 -9.83 -8.89
CA ARG A 225 17.97 -11.20 -8.40
C ARG A 225 17.69 -11.23 -6.91
N ILE A 226 18.35 -10.39 -6.11
CA ILE A 226 18.07 -10.27 -4.66
C ILE A 226 16.64 -9.79 -4.44
N VAL A 227 16.20 -8.75 -5.16
CA VAL A 227 14.82 -8.24 -5.06
C VAL A 227 13.80 -9.34 -5.40
N LYS A 228 14.03 -10.10 -6.48
CA LYS A 228 13.19 -11.25 -6.83
C LYS A 228 13.20 -12.33 -5.75
N GLU A 229 14.35 -12.61 -5.16
CA GLU A 229 14.48 -13.62 -4.11
C GLU A 229 13.79 -13.20 -2.80
N VAL A 230 13.81 -11.91 -2.45
CA VAL A 230 13.03 -11.35 -1.34
C VAL A 230 11.54 -11.63 -1.54
N PHE A 231 11.01 -11.35 -2.74
CA PHE A 231 9.61 -11.63 -3.06
C PHE A 231 9.27 -13.12 -3.08
N ARG A 232 10.22 -14.00 -3.45
CA ARG A 232 10.04 -15.45 -3.48
C ARG A 232 10.11 -16.09 -2.08
N TRP A 233 11.06 -15.67 -1.25
CA TRP A 233 11.40 -16.35 0.01
C TRP A 233 10.42 -16.03 1.14
N ARG A 234 10.07 -14.75 1.31
CA ARG A 234 9.21 -14.25 2.39
C ARG A 234 8.15 -13.33 1.81
N MET A 235 7.30 -13.92 0.99
CA MET A 235 6.19 -13.24 0.33
C MET A 235 5.25 -12.60 1.37
N VAL A 236 4.87 -11.33 1.16
CA VAL A 236 4.02 -10.58 2.09
C VAL A 236 2.60 -11.16 2.16
N LEU A 237 2.06 -11.62 1.04
CA LEU A 237 0.71 -12.17 0.93
C LEU A 237 0.75 -13.59 0.32
N PRO A 238 1.19 -14.62 1.07
CA PRO A 238 1.39 -15.98 0.54
C PRO A 238 0.09 -16.67 0.10
N LEU A 239 -1.06 -16.28 0.66
CA LEU A 239 -2.39 -16.80 0.31
C LEU A 239 -3.18 -15.84 -0.59
N ALA A 240 -2.58 -14.74 -1.04
CA ALA A 240 -3.29 -13.63 -1.67
C ALA A 240 -4.50 -13.16 -0.83
N LEU A 241 -5.47 -12.49 -1.47
CA LEU A 241 -6.78 -12.23 -0.88
C LEU A 241 -7.75 -13.34 -1.34
N PRO A 242 -8.71 -13.76 -0.51
CA PRO A 242 -9.73 -14.73 -0.92
C PRO A 242 -10.48 -14.26 -2.16
N HIS A 243 -10.66 -15.16 -3.13
CA HIS A 243 -11.43 -14.90 -4.34
C HIS A 243 -12.81 -15.56 -4.24
N ALA A 244 -13.75 -15.15 -5.09
CA ALA A 244 -15.06 -15.77 -5.20
C ALA A 244 -15.40 -16.05 -6.66
N CYS A 245 -15.95 -17.24 -6.95
CA CYS A 245 -16.45 -17.56 -8.28
C CYS A 245 -17.66 -16.68 -8.63
N ILE A 246 -17.57 -15.93 -9.73
CA ILE A 246 -18.64 -15.02 -10.17
C ILE A 246 -19.78 -15.79 -10.86
N GLU A 247 -19.44 -16.95 -11.44
CA GLU A 247 -20.34 -17.91 -12.07
C GLU A 247 -19.85 -19.33 -11.80
N ASP A 248 -20.68 -20.32 -12.14
CA ASP A 248 -20.30 -21.73 -12.06
C ASP A 248 -19.12 -22.00 -13.00
N ASP A 249 -18.11 -22.71 -12.51
CA ASP A 249 -16.89 -23.02 -13.25
C ASP A 249 -16.55 -24.52 -13.11
N THR A 250 -15.61 -25.00 -13.92
CA THR A 250 -15.04 -26.34 -13.80
C THR A 250 -13.52 -26.28 -13.92
N TYR A 251 -12.84 -26.58 -12.81
CA TYR A 251 -11.39 -26.63 -12.79
C TYR A 251 -10.89 -28.07 -12.63
N ARG A 252 -10.11 -28.55 -13.61
CA ARG A 252 -9.54 -29.92 -13.62
C ARG A 252 -10.59 -31.02 -13.37
N GLY A 253 -11.80 -30.85 -13.92
CA GLY A 253 -12.91 -31.79 -13.78
C GLY A 253 -13.72 -31.66 -12.48
N TYR A 254 -13.35 -30.76 -11.57
CA TYR A 254 -14.15 -30.43 -10.39
C TYR A 254 -15.07 -29.25 -10.70
N HIS A 255 -16.37 -29.45 -10.50
CA HIS A 255 -17.35 -28.38 -10.57
C HIS A 255 -17.19 -27.44 -9.37
N ILE A 256 -17.11 -26.13 -9.64
CA ILE A 256 -17.00 -25.06 -8.65
C ILE A 256 -18.25 -24.19 -8.79
N PRO A 257 -19.14 -24.16 -7.79
CA PRO A 257 -20.35 -23.38 -7.88
C PRO A 257 -20.06 -21.88 -7.75
N LYS A 258 -20.93 -21.08 -8.37
CA LYS A 258 -20.98 -19.63 -8.18
C LYS A 258 -21.01 -19.28 -6.69
N GLY A 259 -20.19 -18.32 -6.30
CA GLY A 259 -20.06 -17.85 -4.92
C GLY A 259 -19.14 -18.71 -4.05
N ALA A 260 -18.57 -19.80 -4.56
CA ALA A 260 -17.52 -20.53 -3.85
C ALA A 260 -16.32 -19.61 -3.55
N ILE A 261 -15.85 -19.62 -2.31
CA ILE A 261 -14.66 -18.88 -1.87
C ILE A 261 -13.42 -19.74 -2.13
N MET A 262 -12.41 -19.15 -2.76
CA MET A 262 -11.12 -19.76 -3.14
C MET A 262 -9.94 -19.07 -2.46
#